data_AF-A0A7R9L1M5-F1
#
_entry.id   AF-A0A7R9L1M5-F1
#
_cell.length_a   1.000
_cell.length_b   1.000
_cell.length_c   1.000
_cell.angle_alpha   90.00
_cell.angle_beta   90.00
_cell.angle_gamma   90.00
#
_symmetry.space_group_name_H-M   'P 1'
#
loop_
_entity.id
_entity.type
_entity.pdbx_description
1 polymer ?
#
loop_
_entity_poly.entity_id
_entity_poly.type
_entity_poly.pdbx_seq_one_letter_code
_entity_poly.pdbx_strand_id
1 'polypeptide(L)'
;MVKFFLSIWCALIGAFFTFPGLRVSKMHFDAIKYSANDRIALVLLNLSFISPLFVILLWVKPIARNYLTVKTWSSRGAIMSSDSFETTRIIVILVVIGLRAFLTRRYLQSYLNIAPQKLTLMKKEKGRITNVDLQKLIARVFHYLCVVTLQYISPLFICLFMTLIMKTLGNYSWITLWSTGYAETPAVPTIIDEESGPNMTLALLRNVFNPIVLRGLTGFMVWWLCSVWFTTSAIGFVYHSYFL
;
A
#
# COMPACT_ATOMS: atom_id res chain seq x y z
N MET A 1 -18.71 20.43 2.94
CA MET A 1 -17.74 20.48 1.82
C MET A 1 -16.66 19.40 1.93
N VAL A 2 -15.70 19.47 2.86
CA VAL A 2 -14.54 18.54 2.92
C VAL A 2 -14.93 17.06 2.96
N LYS A 3 -15.92 16.68 3.78
CA LYS A 3 -16.41 15.28 3.88
C LYS A 3 -16.95 14.74 2.54
N PHE A 4 -17.59 15.59 1.74
CA PHE A 4 -18.14 15.22 0.44
C PHE A 4 -17.02 14.94 -0.57
N PHE A 5 -16.06 15.86 -0.69
CA PHE A 5 -14.88 15.64 -1.56
C PHE A 5 -14.06 14.44 -1.12
N LEU A 6 -13.91 14.23 0.19
CA LEU A 6 -13.23 13.05 0.73
C LEU A 6 -13.97 11.75 0.37
N SER A 7 -15.30 11.74 0.45
CA SER A 7 -16.11 10.59 0.06
C SER A 7 -15.99 10.28 -1.45
N ILE A 8 -16.01 11.31 -2.30
CA ILE A 8 -15.78 11.16 -3.75
C ILE A 8 -14.40 10.55 -4.00
N TRP A 9 -13.37 11.07 -3.34
CA TRP A 9 -12.01 10.54 -3.45
C TRP A 9 -11.94 9.07 -3.00
N CYS A 10 -12.59 8.73 -1.88
CA CYS A 10 -12.64 7.35 -1.38
C CYS A 10 -13.33 6.40 -2.37
N ALA A 11 -14.45 6.82 -2.95
CA ALA A 11 -15.19 6.05 -3.95
C ALA A 11 -14.36 5.86 -5.23
N LEU A 12 -13.69 6.91 -5.69
CA LEU A 12 -12.82 6.88 -6.87
C LEU A 12 -11.65 5.91 -6.67
N ILE A 13 -10.94 6.01 -5.54
CA ILE A 13 -9.86 5.08 -5.20
C ILE A 13 -10.38 3.65 -5.08
N GLY A 14 -11.55 3.46 -4.45
CA GLY A 14 -12.24 2.17 -4.37
C GLY A 14 -12.46 1.53 -5.74
N ALA A 15 -13.07 2.29 -6.66
CA ALA A 15 -13.35 1.84 -8.02
C ALA A 15 -12.07 1.49 -8.79
N PHE A 16 -11.07 2.37 -8.77
CA PHE A 16 -9.81 2.14 -9.49
C PHE A 16 -8.99 0.96 -8.96
N PHE A 17 -9.05 0.68 -7.65
CA PHE A 17 -8.26 -0.38 -7.02
C PHE A 17 -8.98 -1.74 -7.01
N THR A 18 -10.27 -1.79 -7.37
CA THR A 18 -11.03 -3.04 -7.42
C THR A 18 -10.45 -4.01 -8.43
N PHE A 19 -10.30 -3.58 -9.69
CA PHE A 19 -9.81 -4.45 -10.76
C PHE A 19 -8.34 -4.89 -10.56
N PRO A 20 -7.39 -3.99 -10.22
CA PRO A 20 -6.03 -4.39 -9.84
C PRO A 20 -6.00 -5.35 -8.65
N GLY A 21 -6.82 -5.13 -7.62
CA GLY A 21 -6.86 -5.97 -6.42
C GLY A 21 -7.30 -7.41 -6.72
N LEU A 22 -8.40 -7.58 -7.46
CA LEU A 22 -8.88 -8.90 -7.89
C LEU A 22 -7.82 -9.64 -8.72
N ARG A 23 -7.13 -8.92 -9.59
CA ARG A 23 -6.06 -9.46 -10.43
C ARG A 23 -4.85 -9.91 -9.64
N VAL A 24 -4.38 -9.08 -8.71
CA VAL A 24 -3.26 -9.41 -7.81
C VAL A 24 -3.59 -10.68 -7.05
N SER A 25 -4.83 -10.82 -6.59
CA SER A 25 -5.28 -12.02 -5.90
C SER A 25 -5.20 -13.28 -6.77
N LYS A 26 -5.67 -13.22 -8.02
CA LYS A 26 -5.52 -14.33 -8.97
C LYS A 26 -4.04 -14.74 -9.14
N MET A 27 -3.17 -13.76 -9.35
CA MET A 27 -1.72 -14.00 -9.50
C MET A 27 -1.10 -14.58 -8.25
N HIS A 28 -1.57 -14.18 -7.07
CA HIS A 28 -1.14 -14.72 -5.80
C HIS A 28 -1.54 -16.19 -5.64
N PHE A 29 -2.79 -16.52 -5.94
CA PHE A 29 -3.27 -17.91 -5.95
C PHE A 29 -2.45 -18.77 -6.92
N ASP A 30 -2.24 -18.30 -8.15
CA ASP A 30 -1.43 -19.00 -9.14
C ASP A 30 0.03 -19.15 -8.65
N ALA A 31 0.60 -18.10 -8.04
CA ALA A 31 1.98 -18.12 -7.56
C ALA A 31 2.18 -19.09 -6.39
N ILE A 32 1.20 -19.23 -5.49
CA ILE A 32 1.21 -20.27 -4.43
C ILE A 32 1.27 -21.66 -5.06
N LYS A 33 0.41 -21.92 -6.07
CA LYS A 33 0.34 -23.22 -6.75
C LYS A 33 1.66 -23.61 -7.41
N TYR A 34 2.34 -22.67 -8.06
CA TYR A 34 3.66 -22.93 -8.68
C TYR A 34 4.80 -23.00 -7.68
N SER A 35 4.72 -22.30 -6.54
CA SER A 35 5.79 -22.22 -5.54
C SER A 35 5.66 -23.25 -4.42
N ALA A 36 4.81 -24.27 -4.58
CA ALA A 36 4.54 -25.28 -3.55
C ALA A 36 5.81 -26.03 -3.06
N ASN A 37 6.84 -26.11 -3.91
CA ASN A 37 8.10 -26.77 -3.57
C ASN A 37 9.10 -25.87 -2.80
N ASP A 38 8.95 -24.53 -2.88
CA ASP A 38 9.84 -23.57 -2.20
C ASP A 38 9.12 -22.91 -1.00
N ARG A 39 9.45 -23.39 0.21
CA ARG A 39 8.86 -22.90 1.46
C ARG A 39 9.18 -21.43 1.73
N ILE A 40 10.35 -20.96 1.34
CA ILE A 40 10.79 -19.57 1.61
C ILE A 40 10.00 -18.63 0.69
N ALA A 41 9.87 -18.98 -0.59
CA ALA A 41 9.05 -18.22 -1.52
C ALA A 41 7.59 -18.18 -1.09
N LEU A 42 7.04 -19.30 -0.60
CA LEU A 42 5.68 -19.38 -0.10
C LEU A 42 5.45 -18.45 1.11
N VAL A 43 6.35 -18.46 2.10
CA VAL A 43 6.25 -17.58 3.28
C VAL A 43 6.34 -16.11 2.87
N LEU A 44 7.31 -15.74 2.01
CA LEU A 44 7.46 -14.37 1.51
C LEU A 44 6.22 -13.89 0.76
N LEU A 45 5.61 -14.75 -0.05
CA LEU A 45 4.43 -14.43 -0.83
C LEU A 45 3.22 -14.16 0.07
N ASN A 46 3.00 -15.03 1.07
CA ASN A 46 1.93 -14.86 2.07
C ASN A 46 2.15 -13.62 2.94
N LEU A 47 3.40 -13.40 3.38
CA LEU A 47 3.77 -12.22 4.15
C LEU A 47 3.49 -10.92 3.37
N SER A 48 3.82 -10.91 2.08
CA SER A 48 3.53 -9.78 1.19
C SER A 48 2.05 -9.59 0.89
N PHE A 49 1.24 -10.65 0.93
CA PHE A 49 -0.20 -10.53 0.76
C PHE A 49 -0.86 -9.90 2.00
N ILE A 50 -0.44 -10.34 3.19
CA ILE A 50 -0.92 -9.85 4.49
C ILE A 50 -0.32 -8.48 4.84
N SER A 51 0.81 -8.09 4.24
CA SER A 51 1.55 -6.87 4.56
C SER A 51 0.73 -5.59 4.70
N PRO A 52 -0.28 -5.28 3.85
CA PRO A 52 -1.08 -4.07 4.00
C PRO A 52 -2.01 -4.11 5.23
N LEU A 53 -2.38 -5.31 5.71
CA LEU A 53 -3.15 -5.46 6.95
C LEU A 53 -2.36 -4.95 8.15
N PHE A 54 -1.06 -5.26 8.24
CA PHE A 54 -0.21 -4.74 9.30
C PHE A 54 -0.17 -3.20 9.31
N VAL A 55 -0.15 -2.58 8.13
CA VAL A 55 -0.23 -1.12 8.00
C VAL A 55 -1.58 -0.60 8.53
N ILE A 56 -2.69 -1.24 8.14
CA ILE A 56 -4.04 -0.86 8.61
C ILE A 56 -4.14 -0.97 10.13
N LEU A 57 -3.63 -2.05 10.73
CA LEU A 57 -3.62 -2.26 12.18
C LEU A 57 -2.83 -1.19 12.91
N LEU A 58 -1.75 -0.67 12.32
CA LEU A 58 -0.91 0.37 12.91
C LEU A 58 -1.64 1.71 13.07
N TRP A 59 -2.73 1.93 12.34
CA TRP A 59 -3.60 3.10 12.46
C TRP A 59 -4.75 2.91 13.46
N VAL A 60 -5.00 1.67 13.92
CA VAL A 60 -6.04 1.38 14.92
C VAL A 60 -5.52 1.76 16.30
N LYS A 61 -5.98 2.91 16.82
CA LYS A 61 -5.56 3.51 18.12
C LYS A 61 -5.41 2.51 19.29
N PRO A 62 -6.37 1.60 19.58
CA PRO A 62 -6.22 0.67 20.69
C PRO A 62 -5.15 -0.40 20.46
N ILE A 63 -4.87 -0.78 19.21
CA ILE A 63 -3.95 -1.87 18.87
C ILE A 63 -2.52 -1.35 18.83
N ALA A 64 -2.29 -0.20 18.21
CA ALA A 64 -0.94 0.28 17.97
C ALA A 64 -0.51 1.34 18.99
N ARG A 65 -1.32 2.39 19.18
CA ARG A 65 -0.96 3.50 20.06
C ARG A 65 -1.04 3.10 21.53
N ASN A 66 -2.17 2.54 21.98
CA ASN A 66 -2.32 2.19 23.40
C ASN A 66 -1.39 1.04 23.81
N TYR A 67 -1.12 0.07 22.93
CA TYR A 67 -0.21 -1.04 23.22
C TYR A 67 1.26 -0.64 23.22
N LEU A 68 1.70 0.26 22.32
CA LEU A 68 3.12 0.65 22.21
C LEU A 68 3.51 1.85 23.07
N THR A 69 2.58 2.80 23.32
CA THR A 69 2.92 4.06 24.00
C THR A 69 2.35 4.17 25.41
N VAL A 70 1.30 3.43 25.80
CA VAL A 70 0.63 3.61 27.11
C VAL A 70 0.63 2.37 27.99
N LYS A 71 0.48 1.17 27.41
CA LYS A 71 0.23 -0.05 28.20
C LYS A 71 1.04 -1.23 27.68
N THR A 72 2.32 -1.24 28.00
CA THR A 72 3.18 -2.41 27.84
C THR A 72 3.14 -3.24 29.13
N TRP A 73 3.20 -4.56 28.96
CA TRP A 73 3.14 -5.62 29.97
C TRP A 73 3.56 -5.11 31.35
N SER A 74 2.75 -5.37 32.39
CA SER A 74 2.79 -4.84 33.79
C SER A 74 4.14 -4.57 34.48
N SER A 75 5.27 -4.95 33.89
CA SER A 75 6.63 -4.81 34.39
C SER A 75 7.59 -4.03 33.46
N ARG A 76 7.19 -3.55 32.27
CA ARG A 76 8.03 -2.75 31.36
C ARG A 76 7.29 -1.48 30.94
N GLY A 77 7.86 -0.31 31.27
CA GLY A 77 7.35 1.02 30.89
C GLY A 77 7.22 1.24 29.38
N ALA A 78 6.75 2.43 28.96
CA ALA A 78 6.49 2.77 27.56
C ALA A 78 7.69 2.46 26.64
N ILE A 79 7.48 1.61 25.62
CA ILE A 79 8.55 1.16 24.72
C ILE A 79 8.96 2.24 23.72
N MET A 80 8.04 3.15 23.37
CA MET A 80 8.30 4.14 22.32
C MET A 80 7.63 5.48 22.58
N SER A 81 8.36 6.57 22.27
CA SER A 81 7.84 7.94 22.32
C SER A 81 6.78 8.16 21.22
N SER A 82 5.90 9.15 21.41
CA SER A 82 4.84 9.46 20.43
C SER A 82 5.39 9.86 19.06
N ASP A 83 6.57 10.50 19.00
CA ASP A 83 7.19 10.92 17.74
C ASP A 83 7.84 9.73 17.01
N SER A 84 8.55 8.87 17.76
CA SER A 84 9.16 7.65 17.20
C SER A 84 8.13 6.68 16.61
N PHE A 85 6.90 6.66 17.14
CA PHE A 85 5.80 5.84 16.60
C PHE A 85 5.34 6.29 15.20
N GLU A 86 5.25 7.59 14.95
CA GLU A 86 4.83 8.11 13.65
C GLU A 86 5.92 7.88 12.58
N THR A 87 7.20 8.02 12.94
CA THR A 87 8.32 7.68 12.03
C THR A 87 8.38 6.17 11.74
N THR A 88 8.15 5.33 12.76
CA THR A 88 8.08 3.86 12.57
C THR A 88 6.99 3.46 11.58
N ARG A 89 5.82 4.11 11.64
CA ARG A 89 4.72 3.87 10.70
C ARG A 89 5.10 4.15 9.25
N ILE A 90 5.81 5.26 9.00
CA ILE A 90 6.31 5.60 7.65
C ILE A 90 7.30 4.54 7.18
N ILE A 91 8.24 4.12 8.03
CA ILE A 91 9.23 3.09 7.70
C ILE A 91 8.56 1.76 7.37
N VAL A 92 7.59 1.33 8.16
CA VAL A 92 6.83 0.09 7.92
C VAL A 92 6.17 0.14 6.55
N ILE A 93 5.55 1.26 6.16
CA ILE A 93 4.94 1.39 4.83
C ILE A 93 5.98 1.27 3.72
N LEU A 94 7.13 1.95 3.86
CA LEU A 94 8.20 1.86 2.87
C LEU A 94 8.77 0.44 2.74
N VAL A 95 8.94 -0.27 3.85
CA VAL A 95 9.36 -1.68 3.85
C VAL A 95 8.32 -2.55 3.14
N VAL A 96 7.03 -2.33 3.41
CA VAL A 96 5.93 -3.06 2.75
C VAL A 96 5.91 -2.80 1.23
N ILE A 97 6.07 -1.55 0.81
CA ILE A 97 6.15 -1.18 -0.61
C ILE A 97 7.38 -1.81 -1.25
N GLY A 98 8.55 -1.75 -0.59
CA GLY A 98 9.80 -2.35 -1.08
C GLY A 98 9.70 -3.87 -1.23
N LEU A 99 9.16 -4.56 -0.22
CA LEU A 99 8.90 -6.00 -0.26
C LEU A 99 7.99 -6.37 -1.44
N ARG A 100 6.90 -5.63 -1.64
CA ARG A 100 5.98 -5.86 -2.76
C ARG A 100 6.61 -5.56 -4.10
N ALA A 101 7.38 -4.49 -4.22
CA ALA A 101 8.12 -4.15 -5.44
C ALA A 101 9.09 -5.27 -5.82
N PHE A 102 9.82 -5.81 -4.85
CA PHE A 102 10.71 -6.96 -5.05
C PHE A 102 9.97 -8.21 -5.52
N LEU A 103 8.82 -8.51 -4.91
CA LEU A 103 8.01 -9.68 -5.26
C LEU A 103 7.23 -9.53 -6.58
N THR A 104 7.11 -8.31 -7.12
CA THR A 104 6.48 -8.04 -8.43
C THR A 104 6.99 -9.01 -9.50
N ARG A 105 8.32 -9.21 -9.58
CA ARG A 105 8.92 -10.11 -10.59
C ARG A 105 8.38 -11.54 -10.49
N ARG A 106 8.17 -12.05 -9.27
CA ARG A 106 7.62 -13.39 -9.03
C ARG A 106 6.13 -13.47 -9.39
N TYR A 107 5.36 -12.44 -9.09
CA TYR A 107 3.94 -12.37 -9.49
C TYR A 107 3.78 -12.31 -11.02
N LEU A 108 4.62 -11.54 -11.72
CA LEU A 108 4.64 -11.49 -13.19
C LEU A 108 5.04 -12.84 -13.79
N GLN A 109 6.01 -13.54 -13.18
CA GLN A 109 6.42 -14.87 -13.64
C GLN A 109 5.26 -15.88 -13.52
N SER A 110 4.52 -15.86 -12.42
CA SER A 110 3.32 -16.67 -12.25
C SER A 110 2.27 -16.38 -13.33
N TYR A 111 2.09 -15.11 -13.68
CA TYR A 111 1.20 -14.72 -14.77
C TYR A 111 1.68 -15.26 -16.14
N LEU A 112 2.97 -15.20 -16.42
CA LEU A 112 3.54 -15.72 -17.67
C LEU A 112 3.35 -17.24 -17.79
N ASN A 113 3.38 -17.96 -16.66
CA ASN A 113 3.12 -19.40 -16.61
C ASN A 113 1.67 -19.78 -16.97
N ILE A 114 0.75 -18.82 -17.15
CA ILE A 114 -0.59 -19.09 -17.70
C ILE A 114 -0.51 -19.56 -19.16
N ALA A 115 0.47 -19.11 -19.93
CA ALA A 115 0.64 -19.53 -21.32
C ALA A 115 0.88 -21.04 -21.47
N PRO A 116 1.85 -21.67 -20.77
CA PRO A 116 2.03 -23.12 -20.85
C PRO A 116 0.83 -23.90 -20.31
N GLN A 117 0.12 -23.42 -19.28
CA GLN A 117 -1.11 -24.07 -18.83
C GLN A 117 -2.18 -24.11 -19.94
N LYS A 118 -2.47 -22.96 -20.55
CA LYS A 118 -3.44 -22.90 -21.66
C LYS A 118 -3.01 -23.77 -22.84
N LEU A 119 -1.71 -23.86 -23.11
CA LEU A 119 -1.18 -24.79 -24.11
C LEU A 119 -1.45 -26.26 -23.77
N THR A 120 -1.24 -26.67 -22.52
CA THR A 120 -1.54 -28.04 -22.09
C THR A 120 -3.03 -28.37 -22.14
N LEU A 121 -3.90 -27.38 -21.90
CA LEU A 121 -5.35 -27.55 -22.04
C LEU A 121 -5.76 -27.70 -23.50
N MET A 122 -5.28 -26.82 -24.39
CA MET A 122 -5.56 -26.92 -25.82
C MET A 122 -5.10 -28.28 -26.37
N LYS A 123 -3.92 -28.78 -25.97
CA LYS A 123 -3.43 -30.11 -26.35
C LYS A 123 -4.36 -31.27 -25.95
N LYS A 124 -5.22 -31.09 -24.95
CA LYS A 124 -6.19 -32.10 -24.47
C LYS A 124 -7.53 -31.99 -25.19
N GLU A 125 -7.85 -30.86 -25.82
CA GLU A 125 -9.07 -30.69 -26.59
C GLU A 125 -8.96 -31.46 -27.92
N LYS A 126 -10.01 -32.22 -28.27
CA LYS A 126 -10.06 -32.98 -29.53
C LYS A 126 -10.29 -32.01 -30.69
N GLY A 127 -9.22 -31.65 -31.41
CA GLY A 127 -9.31 -30.78 -32.58
C GLY A 127 -7.96 -30.56 -33.26
N ARG A 128 -7.98 -30.08 -34.51
CA ARG A 128 -6.77 -29.69 -35.24
C ARG A 128 -6.28 -28.34 -34.71
N ILE A 129 -5.32 -28.37 -33.80
CA ILE A 129 -4.69 -27.13 -33.27
C ILE A 129 -3.75 -26.58 -34.32
N THR A 130 -4.00 -25.36 -34.79
CA THR A 130 -3.13 -24.69 -35.77
C THR A 130 -1.99 -23.97 -35.05
N ASN A 131 -0.78 -24.00 -35.61
CA ASN A 131 0.38 -23.26 -35.07
C ASN A 131 0.11 -21.75 -34.91
N VAL A 132 -0.75 -21.19 -35.76
CA VAL A 132 -1.18 -19.78 -35.71
C VAL A 132 -1.96 -19.47 -34.43
N ASP A 133 -2.81 -20.38 -33.96
CA ASP A 133 -3.62 -20.17 -32.75
C ASP A 133 -2.73 -20.19 -31.49
N LEU A 134 -1.73 -21.08 -31.49
CA LEU A 134 -0.70 -21.17 -30.47
C LEU A 134 0.13 -19.89 -30.38
N GLN A 135 0.60 -19.37 -31.52
CA GLN A 135 1.34 -18.10 -31.58
C GLN A 135 0.47 -16.92 -31.11
N LYS A 136 -0.79 -16.84 -31.57
CA LYS A 136 -1.73 -15.79 -31.13
C LYS A 136 -2.00 -15.83 -29.63
N LEU A 137 -2.10 -17.01 -29.03
CA LEU A 137 -2.27 -17.17 -27.58
C LEU A 137 -1.07 -16.60 -26.81
N ILE A 138 0.15 -16.99 -27.19
CA ILE A 138 1.37 -16.54 -26.52
C ILE A 138 1.54 -15.02 -26.69
N ALA A 139 1.34 -14.50 -27.90
CA ALA A 139 1.43 -13.06 -28.18
C ALA A 139 0.42 -12.26 -27.35
N ARG A 140 -0.83 -12.76 -27.21
CA ARG A 140 -1.86 -12.12 -26.37
C ARG A 140 -1.44 -12.04 -24.92
N VAL A 141 -0.89 -13.11 -24.35
CA VAL A 141 -0.43 -13.14 -22.95
C VAL A 141 0.72 -12.16 -22.75
N PHE A 142 1.68 -12.13 -23.67
CA PHE A 142 2.85 -11.25 -23.58
C PHE A 142 2.48 -9.77 -23.71
N HIS A 143 1.66 -9.40 -24.70
CA HIS A 143 1.23 -8.01 -24.86
C HIS A 143 0.43 -7.52 -23.65
N TYR A 144 -0.40 -8.39 -23.08
CA TYR A 144 -1.19 -8.08 -21.90
C TYR A 144 -0.37 -8.02 -20.60
N LEU A 145 0.80 -8.66 -20.55
CA LEU A 145 1.71 -8.61 -19.41
C LEU A 145 2.14 -7.17 -19.08
N CYS A 146 2.29 -6.31 -20.08
CA CYS A 146 2.65 -4.91 -19.85
C CYS A 146 1.53 -4.16 -19.09
N VAL A 147 0.27 -4.36 -19.51
CA VAL A 147 -0.91 -3.81 -18.83
C VAL A 147 -1.01 -4.33 -17.39
N VAL A 148 -0.78 -5.62 -17.20
CA VAL A 148 -0.73 -6.26 -15.88
C VAL A 148 0.33 -5.62 -14.99
N THR A 149 1.52 -5.38 -15.53
CA THR A 149 2.64 -4.79 -14.81
C THR A 149 2.29 -3.39 -14.32
N LEU A 150 1.70 -2.56 -15.19
CA LEU A 150 1.22 -1.23 -14.84
C LEU A 150 0.16 -1.27 -13.73
N GLN A 151 -0.77 -2.23 -13.78
CA GLN A 151 -1.80 -2.37 -12.75
C GLN A 151 -1.25 -2.82 -11.40
N TYR A 152 -0.13 -3.54 -11.37
CA TYR A 152 0.55 -3.92 -10.13
C TYR A 152 1.39 -2.76 -9.56
N ILE A 153 2.07 -2.02 -10.44
CA ILE A 153 3.00 -0.95 -10.08
C ILE A 153 2.27 0.37 -9.73
N SER A 154 1.14 0.67 -10.36
CA SER A 154 0.34 1.87 -10.09
C SER A 154 -0.05 2.03 -8.60
N PRO A 155 -0.67 1.05 -7.92
CA PRO A 155 -1.02 1.19 -6.51
C PRO A 155 0.22 1.29 -5.59
N LEU A 156 1.36 0.69 -5.97
CA LEU A 156 2.64 0.86 -5.27
C LEU A 156 3.11 2.31 -5.31
N PHE A 157 3.12 2.92 -6.50
CA PHE A 157 3.53 4.32 -6.65
C PHE A 157 2.58 5.28 -5.95
N ILE A 158 1.26 5.08 -6.08
CA ILE A 158 0.27 5.92 -5.40
C ILE A 158 0.48 5.86 -3.89
N CYS A 159 0.69 4.66 -3.33
CA CYS A 159 0.95 4.50 -1.89
C CYS A 159 2.30 5.13 -1.47
N LEU A 160 3.35 4.99 -2.29
CA LEU A 160 4.65 5.60 -2.07
C LEU A 160 4.55 7.14 -2.03
N PHE A 161 3.97 7.74 -3.06
CA PHE A 161 3.82 9.19 -3.13
C PHE A 161 2.96 9.73 -2.00
N MET A 162 1.86 9.05 -1.65
CA MET A 162 1.03 9.46 -0.51
C MET A 162 1.78 9.37 0.83
N THR A 163 2.65 8.39 0.99
CA THR A 163 3.50 8.25 2.19
C THR A 163 4.56 9.35 2.25
N LEU A 164 5.16 9.72 1.12
CA LEU A 164 6.10 10.83 1.03
C LEU A 164 5.42 12.17 1.31
N ILE A 165 4.21 12.39 0.80
CA ILE A 165 3.38 13.57 1.10
C ILE A 165 3.06 13.63 2.60
N MET A 166 2.66 12.50 3.19
CA MET A 166 2.41 12.42 4.64
C MET A 166 3.66 12.78 5.44
N LYS A 167 4.85 12.37 4.97
CA LYS A 167 6.12 12.77 5.58
C LYS A 167 6.38 14.27 5.48
N THR A 168 6.29 14.85 4.28
CA THR A 168 6.67 16.25 4.03
C THR A 168 5.70 17.23 4.69
N LEU A 169 4.39 16.99 4.59
CA LEU A 169 3.38 17.85 5.21
C LEU A 169 3.25 17.61 6.72
N GLY A 170 3.65 16.42 7.16
CA GLY A 170 3.57 16.02 8.56
C GLY A 170 4.74 16.48 9.43
N ASN A 171 5.74 17.19 8.91
CA ASN A 171 6.95 17.56 9.66
C ASN A 171 7.57 16.37 10.44
N TYR A 172 7.49 15.16 9.88
CA TYR A 172 8.08 13.98 10.51
C TYR A 172 9.58 13.91 10.17
N SER A 173 10.41 13.77 11.20
CA SER A 173 11.86 13.64 11.03
C SER A 173 12.27 12.17 10.88
N TRP A 174 13.25 11.90 10.01
CA TRP A 174 13.90 10.58 9.93
C TRP A 174 14.79 10.32 11.14
N ILE A 175 15.28 11.38 11.78
CA ILE A 175 16.37 11.34 12.77
C ILE A 175 15.86 11.03 14.18
N THR A 176 14.55 11.21 14.46
CA THR A 176 13.99 10.93 15.80
C THR A 176 14.14 9.47 16.23
N LEU A 177 14.44 8.55 15.31
CA LEU A 177 14.70 7.13 15.63
C LEU A 177 16.10 6.91 16.23
N TRP A 178 17.05 7.81 15.96
CA TRP A 178 18.46 7.70 16.38
C TRP A 178 18.87 8.78 17.39
N SER A 179 18.10 9.86 17.52
CA SER A 179 18.33 10.88 18.54
C SER A 179 17.66 10.48 19.87
N THR A 180 18.34 9.68 20.69
CA THR A 180 17.99 9.46 22.11
C THR A 180 18.45 10.62 23.01
N GLY A 181 18.28 11.87 22.58
CA GLY A 181 18.78 13.02 23.31
C GLY A 181 18.05 14.30 22.93
N TYR A 182 17.42 14.91 23.93
CA TYR A 182 16.88 16.27 23.99
C TYR A 182 16.03 16.70 22.80
N ALA A 183 14.72 16.58 22.98
CA ALA A 183 13.77 17.40 22.24
C ALA A 183 14.06 18.87 22.55
N GLU A 184 14.68 19.57 21.60
CA GLU A 184 14.52 21.02 21.53
C GLU A 184 13.01 21.28 21.36
N THR A 185 12.46 21.94 22.36
CA THR A 185 11.12 22.51 22.35
C THR A 185 10.89 23.24 21.02
N PRO A 186 9.75 23.03 20.32
CA PRO A 186 9.48 23.81 19.13
C PRO A 186 9.43 25.28 19.54
N ALA A 187 10.36 26.06 19.02
CA ALA A 187 10.34 27.51 19.16
C ALA A 187 8.95 28.00 18.73
N VAL A 188 8.25 28.65 19.66
CA VAL A 188 7.06 29.43 19.36
C VAL A 188 7.45 30.37 18.23
N PRO A 189 6.79 30.33 17.05
CA PRO A 189 7.06 31.31 16.02
C PRO A 189 6.64 32.66 16.58
N THR A 190 7.62 33.53 16.87
CA THR A 190 7.40 34.95 17.09
C THR A 190 6.61 35.47 15.91
N ILE A 191 5.36 35.87 16.19
CA ILE A 191 4.50 36.54 15.21
C ILE A 191 5.18 37.89 14.97
N ILE A 192 5.93 37.98 13.88
CA ILE A 192 6.32 39.26 13.31
C ILE A 192 5.07 39.72 12.56
N ASP A 193 4.36 40.67 13.17
CA ASP A 193 3.36 41.48 12.50
C ASP A 193 4.07 42.27 11.39
N GLU A 194 3.99 41.78 10.16
CA GLU A 194 4.24 42.59 8.97
C GLU A 194 2.92 42.82 8.24
N GLU A 195 2.52 44.09 8.28
CA GLU A 195 1.36 44.69 7.65
C GLU A 195 1.27 44.43 6.14
N SER A 196 0.03 44.28 5.67
CA SER A 196 -0.48 44.83 4.40
C SER A 196 0.15 44.35 3.10
N GLY A 197 -0.32 43.20 2.60
CA GLY A 197 -0.14 42.74 1.22
C GLY A 197 -1.03 41.53 0.90
N PRO A 198 -1.06 41.02 -0.35
CA PRO A 198 -1.87 39.85 -0.79
C PRO A 198 -1.57 38.54 -0.03
N ASN A 199 -0.70 38.61 0.98
CA ASN A 199 -0.33 37.60 1.94
C ASN A 199 -1.46 37.22 2.91
N MET A 200 -2.54 38.00 3.03
CA MET A 200 -3.69 37.62 3.88
C MET A 200 -4.33 36.32 3.40
N THR A 201 -4.47 36.14 2.08
CA THR A 201 -5.00 34.91 1.47
C THR A 201 -4.06 33.73 1.71
N LEU A 202 -2.75 33.95 1.66
CA LEU A 202 -1.70 32.95 1.88
C LEU A 202 -1.59 32.56 3.36
N ALA A 203 -1.71 33.52 4.27
CA ALA A 203 -1.74 33.30 5.72
C ALA A 203 -3.01 32.56 6.17
N LEU A 204 -4.17 32.91 5.58
CA LEU A 204 -5.42 32.18 5.77
C LEU A 204 -5.34 30.76 5.18
N LEU A 205 -4.72 30.58 4.00
CA LEU A 205 -4.45 29.25 3.44
C LEU A 205 -3.56 28.44 4.37
N ARG A 206 -2.52 29.04 4.94
CA ARG A 206 -1.58 28.39 5.88
C ARG A 206 -2.26 28.01 7.20
N ASN A 207 -3.24 28.79 7.66
CA ASN A 207 -4.09 28.44 8.80
C ASN A 207 -5.08 27.30 8.49
N VAL A 208 -5.63 27.25 7.28
CA VAL A 208 -6.48 26.13 6.81
C VAL A 208 -5.64 24.86 6.60
N PHE A 209 -4.42 24.99 6.10
CA PHE A 209 -3.40 23.94 5.96
C PHE A 209 -2.55 23.79 7.23
N ASN A 210 -3.21 23.76 8.38
CA ASN A 210 -2.53 23.45 9.63
C ASN A 210 -1.89 22.05 9.53
N PRO A 211 -0.61 21.87 9.93
CA PRO A 211 0.06 20.57 9.87
C PRO A 211 -0.70 19.46 10.59
N ILE A 212 -1.50 19.77 11.62
CA ILE A 212 -2.32 18.79 12.35
C ILE A 212 -3.44 18.24 11.45
N VAL A 213 -4.12 19.10 10.70
CA VAL A 213 -5.19 18.71 9.78
C VAL A 213 -4.63 17.92 8.61
N LEU A 214 -3.49 18.37 8.07
CA LEU A 214 -2.80 17.66 6.99
C LEU A 214 -2.29 16.29 7.42
N ARG A 215 -1.75 16.14 8.64
CA ARG A 215 -1.38 14.83 9.23
C ARG A 215 -2.58 13.90 9.31
N GLY A 216 -3.72 14.40 9.79
CA GLY A 216 -4.95 13.62 9.88
C GLY A 216 -5.49 13.19 8.52
N LEU A 217 -5.54 14.12 7.56
CA LEU A 217 -6.06 13.89 6.21
C LEU A 217 -5.17 12.93 5.41
N THR A 218 -3.87 13.19 5.35
CA THR A 218 -2.91 12.33 4.63
C THR A 218 -2.79 10.96 5.28
N GLY A 219 -2.82 10.89 6.62
CA GLY A 219 -2.88 9.64 7.35
C GLY A 219 -4.13 8.83 7.02
N PHE A 220 -5.29 9.47 6.95
CA PHE A 220 -6.53 8.82 6.52
C PHE A 220 -6.46 8.34 5.06
N MET A 221 -5.91 9.14 4.15
CA MET A 221 -5.74 8.75 2.74
C MET A 221 -4.86 7.51 2.58
N VAL A 222 -3.71 7.47 3.29
CA VAL A 222 -2.81 6.30 3.27
C VAL A 222 -3.49 5.07 3.87
N TRP A 223 -4.18 5.24 5.00
CA TRP A 223 -4.95 4.16 5.62
C TRP A 223 -6.05 3.63 4.70
N TRP A 224 -6.81 4.50 4.04
CA TRP A 224 -7.87 4.12 3.10
C TRP A 224 -7.30 3.39 1.88
N LEU A 225 -6.21 3.88 1.30
CA LEU A 225 -5.51 3.21 0.19
C LEU A 225 -5.11 1.79 0.57
N CYS A 226 -4.50 1.61 1.74
CA CYS A 226 -4.11 0.28 2.22
C CYS A 226 -5.34 -0.60 2.48
N SER A 227 -6.41 -0.03 3.04
CA SER A 227 -7.67 -0.73 3.35
C SER A 227 -8.37 -1.23 2.10
N VAL A 228 -8.54 -0.37 1.10
CA VAL A 228 -9.12 -0.74 -0.18
C VAL A 228 -8.26 -1.80 -0.85
N TRP A 229 -6.94 -1.57 -0.92
CA TRP A 229 -6.02 -2.52 -1.57
C TRP A 229 -6.05 -3.91 -0.94
N PHE A 230 -6.06 -3.98 0.39
CA PHE A 230 -6.19 -5.24 1.12
C PHE A 230 -7.54 -5.89 0.87
N THR A 231 -8.63 -5.13 1.03
CA THR A 231 -10.00 -5.65 0.95
C THR A 231 -10.31 -6.20 -0.45
N THR A 232 -9.95 -5.47 -1.51
CA THR A 232 -10.19 -5.93 -2.89
C THR A 232 -9.36 -7.18 -3.22
N SER A 233 -8.13 -7.28 -2.71
CA SER A 233 -7.28 -8.46 -2.86
C SER A 233 -7.82 -9.66 -2.07
N ALA A 234 -8.27 -9.44 -0.84
CA ALA A 234 -8.85 -10.46 0.02
C ALA A 234 -10.14 -11.04 -0.56
N ILE A 235 -11.06 -10.18 -1.03
CA ILE A 235 -12.30 -10.60 -1.70
C ILE A 235 -11.97 -11.43 -2.95
N GLY A 236 -11.02 -10.98 -3.77
CA GLY A 236 -10.58 -11.74 -4.93
C GLY A 236 -10.00 -13.11 -4.57
N PHE A 237 -9.35 -13.22 -3.41
CA PHE A 237 -8.70 -14.47 -2.98
C PHE A 237 -9.72 -15.50 -2.53
N VAL A 238 -10.69 -15.04 -1.75
CA VAL A 238 -11.87 -15.83 -1.38
C VAL A 238 -12.60 -16.28 -2.64
N TYR A 239 -12.87 -15.36 -3.58
CA TYR A 239 -13.53 -15.70 -4.84
C TYR A 239 -12.81 -16.81 -5.60
N HIS A 240 -11.49 -16.70 -5.77
CA HIS A 240 -10.70 -17.71 -6.47
C HIS A 240 -10.49 -19.02 -5.70
N SER A 241 -10.62 -19.02 -4.39
CA SER A 241 -10.46 -20.23 -3.57
C SER A 241 -11.73 -21.08 -3.50
N TYR A 242 -12.91 -20.45 -3.56
CA TYR A 242 -14.19 -21.15 -3.42
C TYR A 242 -14.90 -21.44 -4.76
N PHE A 243 -14.73 -20.59 -5.77
CA PHE A 243 -15.49 -20.69 -7.03
C PHE A 243 -14.67 -21.20 -8.23
N LEU A 244 -13.37 -21.47 -8.07
CA LEU A 244 -12.47 -21.90 -9.16
C LEU A 244 -11.61 -23.10 -8.76
#